data_AF-A0A2E0TLP3-F1
#
_entry.id   AF-A0A2E0TLP3-F1
#
_cell.length_a   1.000
_cell.length_b   1.000
_cell.length_c   1.000
_cell.angle_alpha   90.00
_cell.angle_beta   90.00
_cell.angle_gamma   90.00
#
_symmetry.space_group_name_H-M   'P 1'
#
loop_
_entity.id
_entity.type
_entity.pdbx_description
1 polymer ?
#
loop_
_entity_poly.entity_id
_entity_poly.type
_entity_poly.pdbx_seq_one_letter_code
_entity_poly.pdbx_strand_id
1 'polypeptide(L)'
;MGITPRHALPVGEGLQDHPIVHLADGSRRPTLNTTVETPATLLRYLTRRRGLLAWPLPSAGGFAKTAPGPRPDIQFHFVPGWAHDPHDFAGRPREDGYILAPTLCKPRSRGRVRLASPFAEEPPAIDPALLEAPEDAATLVRGVRLAWRILDAGAFEGWRSAPLRPAERLEDDAAIEDFVRRACGTTYHPSCTCPIGPVVDPELRVRGLQGLRVIDASVMPAVTTANTNLPTILIAERGADRLRA
;
A
#
# COMPACT_ATOMS: atom_id res chain seq x y z
N MET A 1 3.16 -14.51 -28.51
CA MET A 1 4.39 -14.29 -27.73
C MET A 1 5.66 -14.69 -28.47
N GLY A 2 5.74 -15.77 -29.25
CA GLY A 2 6.95 -16.05 -30.06
C GLY A 2 8.23 -16.37 -29.26
N ILE A 3 8.14 -16.55 -27.94
CA ILE A 3 9.24 -16.91 -27.05
C ILE A 3 9.22 -18.41 -26.83
N THR A 4 10.34 -19.09 -27.11
CA THR A 4 10.49 -20.53 -26.89
C THR A 4 10.70 -20.81 -25.39
N PRO A 5 9.83 -21.59 -24.72
CA PRO A 5 10.03 -21.95 -23.32
C PRO A 5 11.33 -22.75 -23.13
N ARG A 6 12.20 -22.27 -22.23
CA ARG A 6 13.45 -22.99 -21.85
C ARG A 6 13.33 -23.69 -20.51
N HIS A 7 12.57 -23.12 -19.59
CA HIS A 7 12.33 -23.66 -18.26
C HIS A 7 10.93 -23.24 -17.81
N ALA A 8 10.13 -24.20 -17.34
CA ALA A 8 8.73 -23.96 -16.98
C ALA A 8 8.60 -23.79 -15.46
N LEU A 9 8.41 -22.56 -15.01
CA LEU A 9 8.12 -22.19 -13.63
C LEU A 9 6.94 -21.21 -13.61
N PRO A 10 6.16 -21.13 -12.50
CA PRO A 10 5.02 -20.22 -12.37
C PRO A 10 5.47 -18.77 -12.08
N VAL A 11 6.45 -18.25 -12.83
CA VAL A 11 6.98 -16.89 -12.66
C VAL A 11 5.90 -15.88 -13.03
N GLY A 12 5.75 -14.86 -12.19
CA GLY A 12 4.76 -13.79 -12.37
C GLY A 12 3.42 -14.11 -11.71
N GLU A 13 3.13 -15.35 -11.33
CA GLU A 13 1.88 -15.71 -10.65
C GLU A 13 1.99 -15.43 -9.13
N GLY A 14 0.84 -15.19 -8.49
CA GLY A 14 0.77 -15.05 -7.04
C GLY A 14 1.09 -13.65 -6.50
N LEU A 15 1.08 -12.62 -7.36
CA LEU A 15 1.30 -11.21 -7.01
C LEU A 15 0.43 -10.83 -5.81
N GLN A 16 1.05 -10.29 -4.77
CA GLN A 16 0.35 -9.71 -3.63
C GLN A 16 0.83 -8.29 -3.37
N ASP A 17 -0.09 -7.45 -2.94
CA ASP A 17 0.10 -6.07 -2.53
C ASP A 17 -0.84 -5.79 -1.35
N HIS A 18 -0.73 -4.64 -0.71
CA HIS A 18 -1.66 -4.22 0.34
C HIS A 18 -2.76 -3.31 -0.23
N PRO A 19 -4.00 -3.81 -0.40
CA PRO A 19 -5.17 -2.99 -0.69
C PRO A 19 -5.35 -1.86 0.32
N ILE A 20 -5.59 -0.64 -0.15
CA ILE A 20 -5.79 0.54 0.69
C ILE A 20 -6.98 1.36 0.22
N VAL A 21 -7.71 1.94 1.18
CA VAL A 21 -8.83 2.84 0.90
C VAL A 21 -8.57 4.17 1.61
N HIS A 22 -8.58 5.27 0.86
CA HIS A 22 -8.38 6.61 1.43
C HIS A 22 -9.72 7.20 1.87
N LEU A 23 -9.85 7.49 3.17
CA LEU A 23 -10.95 8.25 3.74
C LEU A 23 -10.44 9.63 4.13
N ALA A 24 -11.18 10.68 3.79
CA ALA A 24 -10.78 12.06 4.05
C ALA A 24 -11.90 12.85 4.70
N ASP A 25 -11.53 13.65 5.70
CA ASP A 25 -12.38 14.69 6.30
C ASP A 25 -11.74 16.06 6.09
N GLY A 26 -12.57 17.08 5.97
CA GLY A 26 -12.12 18.47 6.00
C GLY A 26 -11.62 18.85 7.39
N SER A 27 -10.79 19.88 7.45
CA SER A 27 -10.22 20.39 8.68
C SER A 27 -10.61 21.86 8.89
N ARG A 28 -11.02 22.19 10.12
CA ARG A 28 -11.25 23.56 10.60
C ARG A 28 -9.94 24.31 10.90
N ARG A 29 -8.82 23.60 10.88
CA ARG A 29 -7.48 24.13 11.18
C ARG A 29 -6.52 23.85 10.02
N PRO A 30 -5.48 24.68 9.85
CA PRO A 30 -4.48 24.48 8.81
C PRO A 30 -3.84 23.10 8.86
N THR A 31 -3.75 22.43 7.71
CA THR A 31 -3.07 21.15 7.53
C THR A 31 -1.92 21.29 6.52
N LEU A 32 -1.29 20.19 6.09
CA LEU A 32 -0.19 20.23 5.14
C LEU A 32 -0.58 20.84 3.79
N ASN A 33 -1.86 20.79 3.41
CA ASN A 33 -2.38 21.37 2.16
C ASN A 33 -2.03 22.86 2.02
N THR A 34 -2.09 23.63 3.10
CA THR A 34 -1.87 25.08 3.11
C THR A 34 -0.55 25.51 3.74
N THR A 35 0.08 24.63 4.55
CA THR A 35 1.24 25.01 5.38
C THR A 35 2.60 24.57 4.82
N VAL A 36 2.64 23.56 3.93
CA VAL A 36 3.92 22.98 3.47
C VAL A 36 4.61 23.83 2.40
N GLU A 37 3.87 24.41 1.47
CA GLU A 37 4.41 25.16 0.31
C GLU A 37 4.57 26.64 0.59
N THR A 38 5.34 26.98 1.63
CA THR A 38 5.71 28.38 1.90
C THR A 38 7.21 28.60 1.70
N PRO A 39 7.65 29.80 1.25
CA PRO A 39 9.07 30.12 1.17
C PRO A 39 9.80 29.94 2.50
N ALA A 40 9.12 30.21 3.62
CA ALA A 40 9.67 30.01 4.96
C ALA A 40 9.92 28.54 5.28
N THR A 41 8.99 27.65 4.91
CA THR A 41 9.16 26.19 5.05
C THR A 41 10.34 25.71 4.21
N LEU A 42 10.45 26.17 2.95
CA LEU A 42 11.56 25.83 2.06
C LEU A 42 12.91 26.32 2.61
N LEU A 43 13.01 27.59 2.99
CA LEU A 43 14.25 28.17 3.52
C LEU A 43 14.71 27.46 4.79
N ARG A 44 13.78 27.11 5.69
CA ARG A 44 14.08 26.35 6.90
C ARG A 44 14.64 24.97 6.58
N TYR A 45 14.09 24.29 5.58
CA TYR A 45 14.62 23.00 5.15
C TYR A 45 15.99 23.12 4.50
N LEU A 46 16.20 24.10 3.62
CA LEU A 46 17.48 24.30 2.93
C LEU A 46 18.61 24.66 3.89
N THR A 47 18.34 25.49 4.91
CA THR A 47 19.36 25.98 5.84
C THR A 47 19.58 25.08 7.05
N ARG A 48 18.54 24.37 7.52
CA ARG A 48 18.60 23.60 8.78
C ARG A 48 18.23 22.13 8.65
N ARG A 49 17.76 21.66 7.48
CA ARG A 49 17.23 20.31 7.26
C ARG A 49 16.14 19.93 8.29
N ARG A 50 15.29 20.89 8.64
CA ARG A 50 14.21 20.77 9.63
C ARG A 50 12.90 21.33 9.08
N GLY A 51 11.79 20.97 9.71
CA GLY A 51 10.44 21.47 9.39
C GLY A 51 9.61 20.47 8.58
N LEU A 52 8.46 20.92 8.08
CA LEU A 52 7.46 20.07 7.43
C LEU A 52 7.99 19.31 6.21
N LEU A 53 8.95 19.87 5.46
CA LEU A 53 9.60 19.19 4.32
C LEU A 53 10.56 18.07 4.73
N ALA A 54 10.96 17.99 6.00
CA ALA A 54 11.75 16.89 6.54
C ALA A 54 10.87 15.81 7.20
N TRP A 55 9.54 15.97 7.15
CA TRP A 55 8.58 15.09 7.81
C TRP A 55 7.89 14.18 6.79
N PRO A 56 7.68 12.88 7.08
CA PRO A 56 6.98 11.99 6.16
C PRO A 56 5.51 12.38 6.01
N LEU A 57 4.93 12.11 4.84
CA LEU A 57 3.51 12.39 4.57
C LEU A 57 2.58 11.61 5.53
N PRO A 58 2.62 10.26 5.57
CA PRO A 58 2.06 9.53 6.70
C PRO A 58 2.85 9.87 7.97
N SER A 59 2.18 10.55 8.90
CA SER A 59 2.80 11.10 10.10
C SER A 59 2.45 10.34 11.37
N ALA A 60 1.36 9.57 11.31
CA ALA A 60 0.88 8.71 12.38
C ALA A 60 0.17 7.50 11.77
N GLY A 61 -0.15 6.52 12.60
CA GLY A 61 -0.80 5.31 12.17
C GLY A 61 -0.91 4.30 13.30
N GLY A 62 -1.27 3.08 12.95
CA GLY A 62 -1.36 1.99 13.91
C GLY A 62 -1.88 0.72 13.29
N PHE A 63 -1.73 -0.39 14.00
CA PHE A 63 -2.28 -1.68 13.60
C PHE A 63 -3.48 -2.01 14.46
N ALA A 64 -4.53 -2.55 13.84
CA ALA A 64 -5.74 -2.95 14.52
C ALA A 64 -6.16 -4.36 14.13
N LYS A 65 -6.89 -4.99 15.04
CA LYS A 65 -7.64 -6.22 14.76
C LYS A 65 -9.09 -5.84 14.59
N THR A 66 -9.65 -6.10 13.42
CA THR A 66 -11.08 -5.90 13.13
C THR A 66 -11.91 -7.17 13.30
N ALA A 67 -11.24 -8.32 13.41
CA ALA A 67 -11.83 -9.62 13.72
C ALA A 67 -10.99 -10.38 14.77
N PRO A 68 -11.55 -11.41 15.44
CA PRO A 68 -10.79 -12.27 16.35
C PRO A 68 -9.58 -12.91 15.67
N GLY A 69 -8.43 -12.87 16.33
CA GLY A 69 -7.19 -13.43 15.81
C GLY A 69 -5.95 -12.99 16.57
N PRO A 70 -4.80 -13.65 16.33
CA PRO A 70 -3.55 -13.34 17.01
C PRO A 70 -2.79 -12.15 16.40
N ARG A 71 -3.13 -11.72 15.18
CA ARG A 71 -2.41 -10.68 14.43
C ARG A 71 -3.36 -9.59 13.93
N PRO A 72 -2.86 -8.35 13.72
CA PRO A 72 -3.64 -7.31 13.05
C PRO A 72 -3.95 -7.66 11.61
N ASP A 73 -5.12 -7.23 11.15
CA ASP A 73 -5.61 -7.38 9.79
C ASP A 73 -5.71 -6.04 9.05
N ILE A 74 -5.74 -4.91 9.79
CA ILE A 74 -5.71 -3.56 9.24
C ILE A 74 -4.52 -2.76 9.81
N GLN A 75 -3.83 -2.06 8.91
CA GLN A 75 -2.89 -0.99 9.21
C GLN A 75 -3.52 0.35 8.82
N PHE A 76 -3.39 1.36 9.67
CA PHE A 76 -3.84 2.71 9.39
C PHE A 76 -2.66 3.61 9.03
N HIS A 77 -2.84 4.40 7.99
CA HIS A 77 -1.94 5.49 7.61
C HIS A 77 -2.67 6.82 7.77
N PHE A 78 -2.18 7.70 8.65
CA PHE A 78 -2.73 9.02 8.87
C PHE A 78 -1.86 10.09 8.22
N VAL A 79 -2.47 10.90 7.35
CA VAL A 79 -1.83 12.03 6.67
C VAL A 79 -2.58 13.30 7.09
N PRO A 80 -1.90 14.29 7.70
CA PRO A 80 -2.49 15.59 8.05
C PRO A 80 -2.53 16.48 6.81
N GLY A 81 -3.14 15.96 5.76
CA GLY A 81 -3.29 16.54 4.44
C GLY A 81 -4.12 15.59 3.58
N TRP A 82 -4.66 16.06 2.47
CA TRP A 82 -5.49 15.22 1.61
C TRP A 82 -5.40 15.60 0.12
N ALA A 83 -5.83 14.67 -0.73
CA ALA A 83 -5.99 14.87 -2.17
C ALA A 83 -7.18 14.04 -2.70
N HIS A 84 -7.87 14.56 -3.71
CA HIS A 84 -8.93 13.82 -4.41
C HIS A 84 -8.37 12.58 -5.10
N ASP A 85 -7.28 12.77 -5.84
CA ASP A 85 -6.46 11.70 -6.39
C ASP A 85 -5.08 11.74 -5.71
N PRO A 86 -4.66 10.68 -4.98
CA PRO A 86 -3.33 10.63 -4.38
C PRO A 86 -2.19 10.70 -5.41
N HIS A 87 -2.48 10.55 -6.71
CA HIS A 87 -1.54 10.66 -7.82
C HIS A 87 -1.55 12.01 -8.53
N ASP A 88 -2.57 12.85 -8.31
CA ASP A 88 -2.63 14.19 -8.90
C ASP A 88 -2.06 15.23 -7.94
N PHE A 89 -0.74 15.37 -7.97
CA PHE A 89 -0.04 16.39 -7.20
C PHE A 89 -0.28 17.81 -7.72
N ALA A 90 -0.62 17.97 -9.01
CA ALA A 90 -0.78 19.28 -9.65
C ALA A 90 -2.17 19.87 -9.38
N GLY A 91 -3.21 19.03 -9.37
CA GLY A 91 -4.60 19.39 -9.07
C GLY A 91 -4.98 19.23 -7.60
N ARG A 92 -3.99 19.11 -6.70
CA ARG A 92 -4.27 18.85 -5.29
C ARG A 92 -5.12 19.97 -4.66
N PRO A 93 -6.09 19.62 -3.79
CA PRO A 93 -6.94 20.59 -3.11
C PRO A 93 -6.13 21.55 -2.24
N ARG A 94 -6.52 22.83 -2.26
CA ARG A 94 -5.96 23.87 -1.37
C ARG A 94 -6.74 24.04 -0.07
N GLU A 95 -7.84 23.31 0.09
CA GLU A 95 -8.60 23.25 1.34
C GLU A 95 -7.93 22.30 2.34
N ASP A 96 -8.02 22.69 3.61
CA ASP A 96 -7.46 21.92 4.71
C ASP A 96 -8.28 20.66 4.97
N GLY A 97 -7.57 19.54 5.14
CA GLY A 97 -8.17 18.24 5.41
C GLY A 97 -7.10 17.22 5.79
N TYR A 98 -7.54 16.03 6.15
CA TYR A 98 -6.66 14.92 6.54
C TYR A 98 -7.22 13.57 6.09
N ILE A 99 -6.33 12.62 5.85
CA ILE A 99 -6.64 11.25 5.45
C ILE A 99 -6.38 10.29 6.61
N LEU A 100 -7.30 9.34 6.81
CA LEU A 100 -7.04 8.11 7.56
C LEU A 100 -7.35 6.91 6.66
N ALA A 101 -6.31 6.21 6.25
CA ALA A 101 -6.43 5.13 5.27
C ALA A 101 -6.30 3.75 5.92
N PRO A 102 -7.38 2.95 6.03
CA PRO A 102 -7.27 1.52 6.29
C PRO A 102 -6.58 0.79 5.13
N THR A 103 -5.59 -0.01 5.48
CA THR A 103 -4.78 -0.84 4.58
C THR A 103 -4.86 -2.29 5.05
N LEU A 104 -5.19 -3.21 4.14
CA LEU A 104 -5.27 -4.64 4.42
C LEU A 104 -3.87 -5.24 4.60
N CYS A 105 -3.59 -5.87 5.74
CA CYS A 105 -2.26 -6.39 6.08
C CYS A 105 -1.93 -7.75 5.46
N LYS A 106 -2.97 -8.58 5.20
CA LYS A 106 -2.81 -9.97 4.75
C LYS A 106 -3.88 -10.31 3.72
N PRO A 107 -3.75 -9.78 2.49
CA PRO A 107 -4.67 -10.11 1.40
C PRO A 107 -4.69 -11.60 1.10
N ARG A 108 -5.86 -12.09 0.70
CA ARG A 108 -6.09 -13.42 0.16
C ARG A 108 -6.04 -13.42 -1.37
N SER A 109 -6.45 -12.32 -1.99
CA SER A 109 -6.30 -12.07 -3.41
C SER A 109 -4.86 -12.32 -3.87
N ARG A 110 -4.74 -12.88 -5.08
CA ARG A 110 -3.47 -13.17 -5.74
C ARG A 110 -3.58 -12.82 -7.22
N GLY A 111 -2.89 -11.76 -7.58
CA GLY A 111 -2.78 -11.32 -8.96
C GLY A 111 -1.65 -12.03 -9.72
N ARG A 112 -1.27 -11.39 -10.82
CA ARG A 112 -0.20 -11.86 -11.71
C ARG A 112 0.45 -10.72 -12.50
N VAL A 113 1.67 -10.99 -12.93
CA VAL A 113 2.43 -10.17 -13.90
C VAL A 113 2.76 -11.05 -15.09
N ARG A 114 2.41 -10.60 -16.29
CA ARG A 114 2.64 -11.34 -17.55
C ARG A 114 3.25 -10.44 -18.60
N LEU A 115 3.94 -11.04 -19.56
CA LEU A 115 4.36 -10.33 -20.76
C LEU A 115 3.12 -9.95 -21.59
N ALA A 116 3.01 -8.68 -21.98
CA ALA A 116 2.00 -8.22 -22.92
C ALA A 116 2.42 -8.47 -24.38
N SER A 117 3.73 -8.52 -24.63
CA SER A 117 4.33 -8.72 -25.94
C SER A 117 5.73 -9.37 -25.84
N PRO A 118 6.36 -9.75 -26.97
CA PRO A 118 7.74 -10.28 -26.94
C PRO A 118 8.82 -9.24 -26.67
N PHE A 119 8.48 -7.95 -26.68
CA PHE A 119 9.43 -6.85 -26.63
C PHE A 119 9.70 -6.45 -25.18
N ALA A 120 10.97 -6.37 -24.79
CA ALA A 120 11.37 -6.14 -23.40
C ALA A 120 11.11 -4.70 -22.93
N GLU A 121 11.03 -3.77 -23.89
CA GLU A 121 10.72 -2.37 -23.70
C GLU A 121 9.23 -2.10 -23.50
N GLU A 122 8.37 -3.05 -23.86
CA GLU A 122 6.93 -2.88 -23.69
C GLU A 122 6.50 -3.20 -22.25
N PRO A 123 5.61 -2.39 -21.65
CA PRO A 123 5.15 -2.64 -20.29
C PRO A 123 4.52 -4.03 -20.15
N PRO A 124 4.77 -4.72 -19.02
CA PRO A 124 4.09 -5.98 -18.74
C PRO A 124 2.60 -5.74 -18.50
N ALA A 125 1.79 -6.77 -18.74
CA ALA A 125 0.41 -6.82 -18.28
C ALA A 125 0.42 -7.15 -16.77
N ILE A 126 -0.01 -6.19 -15.95
CA ILE A 126 -0.12 -6.35 -14.50
C ILE A 126 -1.59 -6.42 -14.12
N ASP A 127 -1.97 -7.51 -13.47
CA ASP A 127 -3.32 -7.74 -12.95
C ASP A 127 -3.20 -8.01 -11.45
N PRO A 128 -3.39 -7.00 -10.58
CA PRO A 128 -3.23 -7.15 -9.14
C PRO A 128 -4.32 -8.00 -8.48
N ALA A 129 -5.45 -8.23 -9.16
CA ALA A 129 -6.64 -8.91 -8.62
C ALA A 129 -7.09 -8.39 -7.24
N LEU A 130 -6.96 -7.07 -6.98
CA LEU A 130 -7.34 -6.48 -5.69
C LEU A 130 -8.82 -6.77 -5.40
N LEU A 131 -9.10 -7.31 -4.22
CA LEU A 131 -10.45 -7.60 -3.74
C LEU A 131 -11.23 -8.67 -4.53
N GLU A 132 -10.53 -9.47 -5.34
CA GLU A 132 -11.08 -10.69 -5.95
C GLU A 132 -11.56 -11.68 -4.88
N ALA A 133 -10.79 -11.87 -3.80
CA ALA A 133 -11.24 -12.64 -2.64
C ALA A 133 -12.27 -11.83 -1.82
N PRO A 134 -13.48 -12.34 -1.57
CA PRO A 134 -14.52 -11.60 -0.85
C PRO A 134 -14.11 -11.25 0.59
N GLU A 135 -13.24 -12.05 1.23
CA GLU A 135 -12.73 -11.80 2.57
C GLU A 135 -11.90 -10.52 2.67
N ASP A 136 -11.23 -10.13 1.59
CA ASP A 136 -10.40 -8.92 1.55
C ASP A 136 -11.28 -7.67 1.59
N ALA A 137 -12.35 -7.65 0.79
CA ALA A 137 -13.34 -6.58 0.79
C ALA A 137 -14.05 -6.50 2.16
N ALA A 138 -14.51 -7.63 2.70
CA ALA A 138 -15.15 -7.67 4.01
C ALA A 138 -14.24 -7.16 5.14
N THR A 139 -12.93 -7.42 5.06
CA THR A 139 -11.96 -6.92 6.04
C THR A 139 -11.75 -5.41 5.93
N LEU A 140 -11.67 -4.88 4.71
CA LEU A 140 -11.60 -3.44 4.50
C LEU A 140 -12.87 -2.72 4.93
N VAL A 141 -14.07 -3.29 4.73
CA VAL A 141 -15.34 -2.74 5.24
C VAL A 141 -15.26 -2.53 6.76
N ARG A 142 -14.79 -3.54 7.52
CA ARG A 142 -14.56 -3.38 8.97
C ARG A 142 -13.49 -2.34 9.28
N GLY A 143 -12.44 -2.27 8.46
CA GLY A 143 -11.40 -1.24 8.54
C GLY A 143 -11.94 0.18 8.35
N VAL A 144 -12.83 0.40 7.39
CA VAL A 144 -13.50 1.68 7.12
C VAL A 144 -14.38 2.08 8.30
N ARG A 145 -15.19 1.15 8.83
CA ARG A 145 -16.00 1.43 10.03
C ARG A 145 -15.13 1.83 11.22
N LEU A 146 -14.01 1.14 11.44
CA LEU A 146 -13.08 1.48 12.51
C LEU A 146 -12.41 2.84 12.26
N ALA A 147 -12.04 3.15 11.02
CA ALA A 147 -11.49 4.46 10.66
C ALA A 147 -12.48 5.59 10.97
N TRP A 148 -13.75 5.47 10.55
CA TRP A 148 -14.76 6.48 10.87
C TRP A 148 -14.99 6.63 12.37
N ARG A 149 -15.02 5.52 13.13
CA ARG A 149 -15.06 5.61 14.60
C ARG A 149 -13.88 6.40 15.19
N ILE A 150 -12.68 6.27 14.62
CA ILE A 150 -11.49 7.02 15.04
C ILE A 150 -11.65 8.50 14.67
N LEU A 151 -12.04 8.81 13.43
CA LEU A 151 -12.24 10.19 12.95
C LEU A 151 -13.39 10.90 13.67
N ASP A 152 -14.40 10.14 14.12
CA ASP A 152 -15.58 10.65 14.79
C ASP A 152 -15.35 10.85 16.31
N ALA A 153 -14.25 10.35 16.86
CA ALA A 153 -13.90 10.48 18.27
C ALA A 153 -13.67 11.95 18.70
N GLY A 154 -13.90 12.24 19.99
CA GLY A 154 -13.82 13.60 20.54
C GLY A 154 -12.46 14.29 20.37
N ALA A 155 -11.36 13.53 20.23
CA ALA A 155 -10.04 14.08 19.94
C ALA A 155 -9.98 14.87 18.62
N PHE A 156 -10.87 14.57 17.67
CA PHE A 156 -10.98 15.27 16.39
C PHE A 156 -11.99 16.42 16.38
N GLU A 157 -12.79 16.65 17.44
CA GLU A 157 -13.90 17.63 17.40
C GLU A 157 -13.45 19.06 17.05
N GLY A 158 -12.29 19.50 17.55
CA GLY A 158 -11.70 20.80 17.24
C GLY A 158 -11.02 20.90 15.87
N TRP A 159 -10.92 19.78 15.16
CA TRP A 159 -10.29 19.65 13.84
C TRP A 159 -11.32 19.35 12.75
N ARG A 160 -12.27 18.45 13.01
CA ARG A 160 -13.17 17.86 12.01
C ARG A 160 -14.12 18.89 11.40
N SER A 161 -14.16 18.91 10.07
CA SER A 161 -15.20 19.52 9.24
C SER A 161 -15.99 18.41 8.52
N ALA A 162 -16.77 18.77 7.50
CA ALA A 162 -17.53 17.81 6.70
C ALA A 162 -16.61 16.73 6.07
N PRO A 163 -17.10 15.48 5.92
CA PRO A 163 -16.41 14.45 5.15
C PRO A 163 -16.14 14.91 3.71
N LEU A 164 -14.99 14.53 3.18
CA LEU A 164 -14.58 14.85 1.80
C LEU A 164 -14.56 13.59 0.93
N ARG A 165 -14.17 12.44 1.50
CA ARG A 165 -14.13 11.16 0.79
C ARG A 165 -14.44 9.98 1.71
N PRO A 166 -15.54 9.26 1.49
CA PRO A 166 -16.72 9.70 0.71
C PRO A 166 -17.30 11.00 1.31
N ALA A 167 -18.15 11.70 0.54
CA ALA A 167 -18.73 12.99 0.93
C ALA A 167 -19.64 12.90 2.17
N GLU A 168 -20.02 11.68 2.57
CA GLU A 168 -20.79 11.39 3.77
C GLU A 168 -20.36 10.04 4.36
N ARG A 169 -20.76 9.76 5.61
CA ARG A 169 -20.57 8.44 6.22
C ARG A 169 -21.63 7.49 5.65
N LEU A 170 -21.20 6.31 5.20
CA LEU A 170 -22.12 5.29 4.68
C LEU A 170 -22.60 4.42 5.84
N GLU A 171 -23.91 4.14 5.89
CA GLU A 171 -24.51 3.48 7.06
C GLU A 171 -24.45 1.95 6.99
N ASP A 172 -24.78 1.36 5.84
CA ASP A 172 -24.83 -0.08 5.65
C ASP A 172 -23.55 -0.67 5.03
N ASP A 173 -23.33 -1.96 5.27
CA ASP A 173 -22.11 -2.66 4.81
C ASP A 173 -22.03 -2.77 3.29
N ALA A 174 -23.16 -2.84 2.58
CA ALA A 174 -23.17 -2.98 1.13
C ALA A 174 -22.71 -1.69 0.44
N ALA A 175 -23.16 -0.53 0.91
CA ALA A 175 -22.70 0.78 0.46
C ALA A 175 -21.20 0.98 0.75
N ILE A 176 -20.73 0.55 1.93
CA ILE A 176 -19.30 0.61 2.26
C ILE A 176 -18.49 -0.30 1.33
N GLU A 177 -18.94 -1.53 1.09
CA GLU A 177 -18.25 -2.46 0.19
C GLU A 177 -18.17 -1.91 -1.23
N ASP A 178 -19.27 -1.37 -1.75
CA ASP A 178 -19.35 -0.75 -3.06
C ASP A 178 -18.39 0.45 -3.19
N PHE A 179 -18.30 1.30 -2.15
CA PHE A 179 -17.27 2.34 -2.06
C PHE A 179 -15.86 1.76 -2.02
N VAL A 180 -15.60 0.75 -1.19
CA VAL A 180 -14.30 0.07 -1.07
C VAL A 180 -13.85 -0.46 -2.44
N ARG A 181 -14.73 -1.13 -3.19
CA ARG A 181 -14.41 -1.69 -4.51
C ARG A 181 -14.06 -0.62 -5.54
N ARG A 182 -14.72 0.54 -5.52
CA ARG A 182 -14.41 1.67 -6.41
C ARG A 182 -13.16 2.44 -5.99
N ALA A 183 -12.94 2.59 -4.69
CA ALA A 183 -11.92 3.49 -4.13
C ALA A 183 -10.60 2.78 -3.80
N CYS A 184 -10.57 1.46 -3.78
CA CYS A 184 -9.41 0.68 -3.41
C CYS A 184 -8.26 0.92 -4.39
N GLY A 185 -7.09 1.17 -3.83
CA GLY A 185 -5.83 1.28 -4.56
C GLY A 185 -4.75 0.37 -3.98
N THR A 186 -3.55 0.58 -4.49
CA THR A 186 -2.31 -0.05 -4.04
C THR A 186 -1.62 0.82 -2.98
N THR A 187 -0.95 0.19 -2.01
CA THR A 187 -0.01 0.88 -1.10
C THR A 187 1.44 0.84 -1.65
N TYR A 188 1.61 0.42 -2.90
CA TYR A 188 2.88 0.18 -3.59
C TYR A 188 3.77 -0.83 -2.87
N HIS A 189 3.17 -1.93 -2.43
CA HIS A 189 3.87 -3.08 -1.85
C HIS A 189 3.79 -4.36 -2.70
N PRO A 190 3.92 -4.30 -4.05
CA PRO A 190 3.87 -5.50 -4.88
C PRO A 190 5.01 -6.47 -4.53
N SER A 191 4.68 -7.75 -4.43
CA SER A 191 5.57 -8.82 -3.98
C SER A 191 5.09 -10.19 -4.48
N CYS A 192 5.81 -11.25 -4.13
CA CYS A 192 5.39 -12.65 -4.30
C CYS A 192 5.33 -13.23 -5.72
N THR A 193 5.83 -12.55 -6.76
CA THR A 193 5.80 -13.02 -8.15
C THR A 193 6.85 -14.07 -8.52
N CYS A 194 7.87 -14.29 -7.67
CA CYS A 194 8.88 -15.34 -7.82
C CYS A 194 9.08 -16.08 -6.48
N PRO A 195 8.03 -16.62 -5.86
CA PRO A 195 8.05 -16.97 -4.44
C PRO A 195 9.00 -18.13 -4.12
N ILE A 196 9.59 -18.09 -2.91
CA ILE A 196 10.29 -19.23 -2.31
C ILE A 196 9.35 -20.43 -2.25
N GLY A 197 9.83 -21.59 -2.68
CA GLY A 197 9.03 -22.79 -2.91
C GLY A 197 8.72 -22.91 -4.40
N PRO A 198 7.70 -22.25 -4.97
CA PRO A 198 7.32 -22.47 -6.37
C PRO A 198 8.37 -22.07 -7.42
N VAL A 199 9.10 -20.95 -7.23
CA VAL A 199 10.02 -20.40 -8.24
C VAL A 199 11.48 -20.45 -7.79
N VAL A 200 11.76 -20.07 -6.55
CA VAL A 200 13.11 -20.13 -5.97
C VAL A 200 13.19 -21.10 -4.80
N ASP A 201 14.37 -21.66 -4.53
CA ASP A 201 14.62 -22.45 -3.33
C ASP A 201 14.79 -21.57 -2.07
N PRO A 202 14.86 -22.14 -0.85
CA PRO A 202 15.11 -21.35 0.37
C PRO A 202 16.42 -20.57 0.35
N GLU A 203 17.36 -20.96 -0.52
CA GLU A 203 18.63 -20.30 -0.78
C GLU A 203 18.50 -19.12 -1.76
N LEU A 204 17.32 -18.86 -2.34
CA LEU A 204 17.02 -17.85 -3.37
C LEU A 204 17.54 -18.20 -4.78
N ARG A 205 17.92 -19.45 -5.04
CA ARG A 205 18.29 -19.93 -6.38
C ARG A 205 17.04 -20.25 -7.17
N VAL A 206 17.02 -19.87 -8.45
CA VAL A 206 15.92 -20.26 -9.34
C VAL A 206 15.92 -21.78 -9.48
N ARG A 207 14.79 -22.42 -9.18
CA ARG A 207 14.70 -23.88 -9.17
C ARG A 207 14.99 -24.42 -10.57
N GLY A 208 15.75 -25.51 -10.64
CA GLY A 208 16.10 -26.16 -11.90
C GLY A 208 17.11 -25.42 -12.78
N LEU A 209 17.63 -24.26 -12.35
CA LEU A 209 18.66 -23.50 -13.07
C LEU A 209 19.89 -23.28 -12.19
N GLN A 210 21.07 -23.32 -12.81
CA GLN A 210 22.34 -23.03 -12.16
C GLN A 210 22.75 -21.58 -12.41
N GLY A 211 23.47 -20.97 -11.46
CA GLY A 211 24.03 -19.63 -11.62
C GLY A 211 23.01 -18.48 -11.61
N LEU A 212 21.73 -18.74 -11.26
CA LEU A 212 20.67 -17.73 -11.26
C LEU A 212 19.96 -17.66 -9.91
N ARG A 213 19.76 -16.44 -9.40
CA ARG A 213 19.06 -16.13 -8.14
C ARG A 213 18.12 -14.95 -8.34
N VAL A 214 17.09 -14.86 -7.49
CA VAL A 214 16.21 -13.67 -7.38
C VAL A 214 16.31 -13.16 -5.94
N ILE A 215 16.59 -11.87 -5.75
CA ILE A 215 16.84 -11.28 -4.43
C ILE A 215 16.12 -9.93 -4.34
N ASP A 216 14.80 -9.99 -4.20
CA ASP A 216 13.92 -8.83 -4.05
C ASP A 216 12.59 -9.25 -3.37
N ALA A 217 11.58 -8.39 -3.37
CA ALA A 217 10.28 -8.68 -2.76
C ALA A 217 9.48 -9.80 -3.45
N SER A 218 9.79 -10.14 -4.70
CA SER A 218 9.09 -11.17 -5.45
C SER A 218 9.26 -12.56 -4.82
N VAL A 219 10.31 -12.78 -4.03
CA VAL A 219 10.57 -14.09 -3.40
C VAL A 219 9.76 -14.35 -2.14
N MET A 220 9.09 -13.33 -1.60
CA MET A 220 8.21 -13.50 -0.46
C MET A 220 7.10 -14.53 -0.78
N PRO A 221 6.88 -15.58 0.02
CA PRO A 221 5.78 -16.53 -0.23
C PRO A 221 4.38 -15.91 -0.06
N ALA A 222 4.31 -14.88 0.77
CA ALA A 222 3.14 -14.03 0.97
C ALA A 222 3.65 -12.66 1.44
N VAL A 223 2.94 -11.59 1.07
CA VAL A 223 3.31 -10.23 1.48
C VAL A 223 3.38 -10.14 3.00
N THR A 224 4.36 -9.42 3.56
CA THR A 224 4.51 -9.25 5.01
C THR A 224 3.37 -8.45 5.63
N THR A 225 3.14 -8.55 6.94
CA THR A 225 2.01 -7.82 7.59
C THR A 225 2.10 -6.30 7.48
N ALA A 226 3.31 -5.76 7.32
CA ALA A 226 3.59 -4.33 7.23
C ALA A 226 4.32 -4.02 5.91
N ASN A 227 4.68 -2.75 5.73
CA ASN A 227 5.39 -2.22 4.57
C ASN A 227 6.60 -3.09 4.17
N THR A 228 6.79 -3.28 2.87
CA THR A 228 7.73 -4.27 2.30
C THR A 228 9.18 -3.81 2.23
N ASN A 229 9.49 -2.53 2.53
CA ASN A 229 10.84 -2.01 2.44
C ASN A 229 11.84 -2.76 3.34
N LEU A 230 11.57 -2.83 4.65
CA LEU A 230 12.45 -3.53 5.59
C LEU A 230 12.58 -5.03 5.28
N PRO A 231 11.49 -5.78 5.04
CA PRO A 231 11.58 -7.16 4.58
C PRO A 231 12.43 -7.34 3.32
N THR A 232 12.32 -6.44 2.34
CA THR A 232 13.13 -6.49 1.11
C THR A 232 14.62 -6.27 1.40
N ILE A 233 14.95 -5.30 2.25
CA ILE A 233 16.34 -5.08 2.69
C ILE A 233 16.90 -6.33 3.38
N LEU A 234 16.13 -6.96 4.28
CA LEU A 234 16.55 -8.18 4.97
C LEU A 234 16.77 -9.36 4.01
N ILE A 235 15.93 -9.50 2.99
CA ILE A 235 16.12 -10.49 1.91
C ILE A 235 17.41 -10.19 1.16
N ALA A 236 17.68 -8.92 0.84
CA ALA A 236 18.88 -8.48 0.15
C ALA A 236 20.16 -8.77 0.96
N GLU A 237 20.19 -8.40 2.24
CA GLU A 237 21.33 -8.68 3.14
C GLU A 237 21.62 -10.19 3.21
N ARG A 238 20.60 -11.01 3.44
CA ARG A 238 20.76 -12.47 3.50
C ARG A 238 21.15 -13.08 2.15
N GLY A 239 20.67 -12.48 1.06
CA GLY A 239 21.05 -12.86 -0.30
C GLY A 239 22.51 -12.54 -0.61
N ALA A 240 23.01 -11.38 -0.16
CA ALA A 240 24.40 -10.98 -0.32
C ALA A 240 25.36 -11.89 0.44
N ASP A 241 25.04 -12.28 1.67
CA ASP A 241 25.83 -13.25 2.44
C ASP A 241 25.98 -14.59 1.70
N ARG A 242 24.90 -15.05 1.05
CA ARG A 242 24.87 -16.30 0.27
C ARG A 242 25.62 -16.25 -1.07
N LEU A 243 25.97 -15.05 -1.53
CA LEU A 243 26.81 -14.85 -2.71
C LEU A 243 28.29 -14.79 -2.35
N ARG A 244 28.62 -14.44 -1.10
CA ARG A 244 29.99 -14.35 -0.58
C ARG A 244 30.51 -15.68 -0.04
N ALA A 245 29.61 -16.57 0.39
CA ALA A 245 29.92 -17.93 0.86
C ALA A 245 30.05 -18.92 -0.32
#